data_AF-A0A818PBZ9-F1
#
_entry.id   AF-A0A818PBZ9-F1
#
_cell.length_a   1.000
_cell.length_b   1.000
_cell.length_c   1.000
_cell.angle_alpha   90.00
_cell.angle_beta   90.00
_cell.angle_gamma   90.00
#
_symmetry.space_group_name_H-M   'P 1'
#
loop_
_entity.id
_entity.type
_entity.pdbx_description
1 polymer ?
#
loop_
_entity_poly.entity_id
_entity_poly.type
_entity_poly.pdbx_seq_one_letter_code
_entity_poly.pdbx_strand_id
1 'polypeptide(L)'
;MHFLKLQVQHGGDIYEMILSTNSNDPSVEELQQLIEKQLNIPIDAQRVMFKGQNLHEKRQGKLRRYGITNASLIRVVGRKQPLRN
;
A
#
# COMPACT_ATOMS: atom_id res chain seq x y z
N MET A 1 -7.01 -6.14 -17.35
CA MET A 1 -6.93 -5.11 -16.29
C MET A 1 -7.62 -5.67 -15.05
N HIS A 2 -6.92 -5.69 -13.92
CA HIS A 2 -7.37 -6.25 -12.64
C HIS A 2 -7.42 -5.14 -11.59
N PHE A 3 -8.34 -5.30 -10.64
CA PHE A 3 -8.56 -4.35 -9.56
C PHE A 3 -8.52 -5.05 -8.22
N LEU A 4 -7.79 -4.48 -7.28
CA LEU A 4 -7.73 -4.90 -5.90
C LEU A 4 -8.16 -3.74 -5.01
N LYS A 5 -9.31 -3.87 -4.35
CA LYS A 5 -9.81 -2.91 -3.37
C LYS A 5 -9.11 -3.18 -2.04
N LEU A 6 -8.53 -2.15 -1.45
CA LEU A 6 -7.74 -2.22 -0.23
C LEU A 6 -8.21 -1.15 0.75
N GLN A 7 -8.12 -1.45 2.04
CA GLN A 7 -8.28 -0.47 3.09
C GLN A 7 -6.88 -0.13 3.63
N VAL A 8 -6.50 1.14 3.59
CA VAL A 8 -5.20 1.61 4.07
C VAL A 8 -5.41 2.46 5.31
N GLN A 9 -4.94 1.95 6.45
CA GLN A 9 -4.91 2.70 7.71
C GLN A 9 -3.63 3.52 7.81
N HIS A 10 -3.75 4.84 7.99
CA HIS A 10 -2.63 5.72 8.32
C HIS A 10 -3.02 6.63 9.49
N GLY A 11 -2.30 6.53 10.60
CA GLY A 11 -2.72 7.18 11.85
C GLY A 11 -4.07 6.63 12.33
N GLY A 12 -5.02 7.53 12.59
CA GLY A 12 -6.39 7.20 12.97
C GLY A 12 -7.35 7.00 11.79
N ASP A 13 -6.94 7.36 10.58
CA ASP A 13 -7.80 7.37 9.41
C ASP A 13 -7.69 6.06 8.61
N ILE A 14 -8.79 5.68 7.94
CA ILE A 14 -8.84 4.56 7.01
C ILE A 14 -9.28 5.09 5.65
N TYR A 15 -8.49 4.77 4.62
CA TYR A 15 -8.73 5.16 3.23
C TYR A 15 -9.04 3.91 2.41
N GLU A 16 -10.15 3.93 1.68
CA GLU A 16 -10.41 2.91 0.66
C GLU A 16 -9.66 3.28 -0.63
N MET A 17 -8.85 2.36 -1.13
CA MET A 17 -8.05 2.56 -2.34
C MET A 17 -8.26 1.41 -3.33
N ILE A 18 -8.16 1.73 -4.61
CA ILE A 18 -8.23 0.74 -5.69
C ILE A 18 -6.88 0.66 -6.37
N LEU A 19 -6.22 -0.48 -6.25
CA LEU A 19 -5.02 -0.81 -6.99
C LEU A 19 -5.42 -1.39 -8.35
N SER A 20 -5.15 -0.65 -9.42
CA SER A 20 -5.34 -1.08 -10.80
C SER A 20 -4.02 -1.62 -11.37
N THR A 21 -4.00 -2.86 -11.83
CA THR A 21 -2.80 -3.52 -12.39
C THR A 21 -3.14 -4.42 -13.56
N ASN A 22 -2.14 -4.77 -14.38
CA ASN A 22 -2.29 -5.77 -15.45
C ASN A 22 -2.03 -7.20 -14.95
N SER A 23 -1.67 -7.38 -13.68
CA SER A 23 -1.40 -8.67 -13.04
C SER A 23 -2.56 -9.14 -12.15
N ASN A 24 -2.75 -10.46 -12.02
CA ASN A 24 -3.64 -11.06 -11.01
C ASN A 24 -3.06 -11.08 -9.58
N ASP A 25 -1.77 -10.78 -9.46
CA ASP A 25 -1.03 -10.73 -8.21
C ASP A 25 0.01 -9.59 -8.28
N PRO A 26 -0.37 -8.40 -7.80
CA PRO A 26 0.50 -7.25 -7.79
C PRO A 26 1.64 -7.39 -6.77
N SER A 27 2.68 -6.58 -6.92
CA SER A 27 3.79 -6.50 -5.97
C SER A 27 3.53 -5.53 -4.83
N VAL A 28 4.38 -5.60 -3.79
CA VAL A 28 4.40 -4.59 -2.71
C VAL A 28 4.80 -3.22 -3.26
N GLU A 29 5.67 -3.16 -4.26
CA GLU A 29 6.05 -1.91 -4.93
C GLU A 29 4.85 -1.19 -5.57
N GLU A 30 3.96 -1.92 -6.26
CA GLU A 30 2.75 -1.33 -6.84
C GLU A 30 1.83 -0.75 -5.74
N LEU A 31 1.70 -1.45 -4.62
CA LEU A 31 0.98 -0.94 -3.44
C LEU A 31 1.64 0.31 -2.86
N GLN A 32 2.96 0.31 -2.74
CA GLN A 32 3.75 1.45 -2.27
C GLN A 32 3.57 2.70 -3.14
N GLN A 33 3.54 2.53 -4.46
CA GLN A 33 3.28 3.62 -5.42
C GLN A 33 1.85 4.16 -5.29
N LEU A 34 0.86 3.28 -5.09
CA LEU A 34 -0.53 3.70 -4.85
C LEU A 34 -0.64 4.56 -3.59
N ILE A 35 -0.01 4.13 -2.50
CA ILE A 35 -0.01 4.84 -1.22
C ILE A 35 0.66 6.21 -1.35
N GLU A 36 1.83 6.27 -2.01
CA GLU A 36 2.52 7.54 -2.27
C GLU A 36 1.62 8.50 -3.07
N LYS A 37 1.03 8.02 -4.16
CA LYS A 37 0.15 8.80 -5.02
C LYS A 37 -1.09 9.33 -4.29
N GLN A 38 -1.69 8.54 -3.40
CA GLN A 38 -2.96 8.90 -2.74
C GLN A 38 -2.77 9.66 -1.43
N LEU A 39 -1.73 9.34 -0.65
CA LEU A 39 -1.51 9.92 0.67
C LEU A 39 -0.34 10.91 0.72
N ASN A 40 0.41 11.06 -0.38
CA ASN A 40 1.65 11.85 -0.45
C ASN A 40 2.66 11.42 0.62
N ILE A 41 2.76 10.10 0.87
CA ILE A 41 3.78 9.53 1.75
C ILE A 41 4.87 8.92 0.86
N PRO A 42 6.08 9.51 0.81
CA PRO A 42 7.17 9.03 -0.02
C PRO A 42 7.48 7.54 0.19
N ILE A 43 7.91 6.85 -0.87
CA ILE A 43 8.18 5.41 -0.79
C ILE A 43 9.25 5.04 0.24
N ASP A 44 10.27 5.87 0.41
CA ASP A 44 11.34 5.72 1.40
C ASP A 44 10.86 6.03 2.83
N ALA A 45 9.88 6.92 2.99
CA ALA A 45 9.32 7.32 4.28
C ALA A 45 8.16 6.45 4.77
N GLN A 46 7.48 5.73 3.86
CA GLN A 46 6.38 4.83 4.24
C GLN A 46 6.89 3.51 4.77
N ARG A 47 6.24 2.94 5.79
CA ARG A 47 6.43 1.55 6.20
C ARG A 47 5.10 0.82 6.10
N VAL A 48 5.03 -0.11 5.16
CA VAL A 48 3.85 -0.93 4.91
C VAL A 48 3.89 -2.14 5.83
N MET A 49 2.84 -2.31 6.61
CA MET A 49 2.70 -3.40 7.58
C MET A 49 1.39 -4.17 7.37
N PHE A 50 1.46 -5.49 7.41
CA PHE A 50 0.28 -6.35 7.32
C PHE A 50 0.44 -7.58 8.23
N LYS A 51 -0.56 -7.83 9.09
CA LYS A 51 -0.54 -8.96 10.06
C LYS A 51 0.78 -9.08 10.84
N GLY A 52 1.33 -7.96 11.30
CA GLY A 52 2.60 -7.91 12.04
C GLY A 52 3.86 -8.02 11.18
N GLN A 53 3.75 -8.25 9.87
CA GLN A 53 4.89 -8.29 8.95
C GLN A 53 5.19 -6.90 8.40
N ASN A 54 6.46 -6.49 8.46
CA ASN A 54 6.96 -5.34 7.71
C ASN A 54 7.25 -5.76 6.26
N LEU A 55 6.62 -5.09 5.30
CA LEU A 55 6.74 -5.35 3.87
C LEU A 55 7.58 -4.29 3.14
N HIS A 56 8.03 -3.22 3.82
CA HIS A 56 8.67 -2.07 3.18
C HIS A 56 9.83 -2.44 2.24
N GLU A 57 10.73 -3.34 2.69
CA GLU A 57 11.90 -3.77 1.93
C GLU A 57 11.58 -4.91 0.95
N LYS A 58 10.39 -5.52 1.05
CA LYS A 58 9.98 -6.68 0.24
C LYS A 58 9.30 -6.26 -1.07
N ARG A 59 9.86 -5.25 -1.75
CA ARG A 59 9.25 -4.58 -2.93
C ARG A 59 8.78 -5.53 -4.02
N GLN A 60 9.61 -6.53 -4.36
CA GLN A 60 9.30 -7.54 -5.38
C GLN A 60 8.36 -8.66 -4.90
N GLY A 61 8.06 -8.70 -3.60
CA GLY A 61 7.15 -9.67 -3.02
C GLY A 61 5.73 -9.48 -3.53
N LYS A 62 5.07 -10.60 -3.86
CA LYS A 62 3.68 -10.60 -4.32
C LYS A 62 2.69 -10.49 -3.16
N LEU A 63 1.65 -9.68 -3.33
CA LEU A 63 0.67 -9.41 -2.28
C LEU A 63 -0.02 -10.68 -1.77
N ARG A 64 -0.38 -11.62 -2.65
CA ARG A 64 -1.01 -12.88 -2.24
C ARG A 64 -0.12 -13.73 -1.34
N ARG A 65 1.20 -13.68 -1.49
CA ARG A 65 2.14 -14.44 -0.62
C ARG A 65 2.11 -13.97 0.83
N TYR A 66 1.70 -12.73 1.08
CA TYR A 66 1.51 -12.18 2.42
C TYR A 66 0.06 -12.31 2.91
N GLY A 67 -0.82 -12.90 2.10
CA GLY A 67 -2.25 -13.03 2.38
C GLY A 67 -3.03 -11.72 2.22
N ILE A 68 -2.52 -10.78 1.42
CA ILE A 68 -3.22 -9.54 1.07
C ILE A 68 -4.16 -9.83 -0.10
N THR A 69 -5.45 -9.58 0.13
CA THR A 69 -6.55 -9.82 -0.80
C THR A 69 -7.53 -8.65 -0.79
N ASN A 70 -8.63 -8.75 -1.53
CA ASN A 70 -9.67 -7.73 -1.55
C ASN A 70 -10.16 -7.40 -0.13
N ALA A 71 -10.39 -6.11 0.13
CA ALA A 71 -10.79 -5.56 1.42
C ALA A 71 -9.81 -5.80 2.58
N SER A 72 -8.56 -6.22 2.29
CA SER A 72 -7.53 -6.32 3.32
C SER A 72 -7.21 -4.95 3.92
N LEU A 73 -7.11 -4.91 5.25
CA LEU A 73 -6.66 -3.74 6.01
C LEU A 73 -5.13 -3.74 6.13
N ILE A 74 -4.50 -2.77 5.47
CA ILE A 74 -3.05 -2.57 5.45
C ILE A 74 -2.73 -1.37 6.33
N ARG A 75 -1.77 -1.51 7.24
CA ARG A 75 -1.30 -0.38 8.05
C ARG A 75 -0.10 0.27 7.37
N VAL A 76 -0.14 1.58 7.27
CA VAL A 76 0.98 2.40 6.80
C VAL A 76 1.35 3.37 7.89
N VAL A 77 2.64 3.52 8.14
CA VAL A 77 3.19 4.62 8.93
C VAL A 77 4.19 5.40 8.08
N GLY A 78 4.33 6.69 8.32
CA GLY A 78 5.17 7.57 7.52
C GLY A 78 4.67 9.00 7.61
N ARG A 79 5.50 9.96 7.22
CA ARG A 79 5.12 11.38 7.22
C ARG A 79 4.58 11.74 5.84
N LYS A 80 3.36 12.29 5.79
CA LYS A 80 2.84 12.93 4.58
C LYS A 80 3.71 14.14 4.26
N GLN A 81 4.12 14.29 3.01
CA GLN A 81 4.78 15.51 2.56
C GLN A 81 3.73 16.56 2.19
N PRO A 82 3.99 17.85 2.46
CA PRO A 82 3.17 18.92 1.93
C PRO A 82 3.21 18.86 0.40
N LEU A 83 2.06 19.07 -0.24
CA LEU A 83 1.97 19.23 -1.68
C LEU A 83 2.88 20.41 -2.07
N ARG A 84 3.91 20.14 -2.89
CA ARG A 84 4.73 21.20 -3.47
C ARG A 84 3.91 21.82 -4.60
N ASN A 85 3.42 23.04 -4.36
CA ASN A 85 2.80 23.91 -5.38
C ASN A 85 3.85 24.39 -6.39
#